data_AF-A0A2C9D331-F1
#
_entry.id   AF-A0A2C9D331-F1
#
_cell.length_a   1.000
_cell.length_b   1.000
_cell.length_c   1.000
_cell.angle_alpha   90.00
_cell.angle_beta   90.00
_cell.angle_gamma   90.00
#
_symmetry.space_group_name_H-M   'P 1'
#
loop_
_entity.id
_entity.type
_entity.pdbx_description
1 polymer ?
#
loop_
_entity_poly.entity_id
_entity_poly.type
_entity_poly.pdbx_seq_one_letter_code
_entity_poly.pdbx_strand_id
1 'polypeptide(L)' 'MGKDQHEIARKLRILQHAEETGHVAKTCRYFGIALSSVYRWREA' A
#
# COMPACT_ATOMS: atom_id res chain seq x y z
N MET A 1 15.19 4.52 15.73
CA MET A 1 14.54 4.56 14.40
C MET A 1 13.39 3.57 14.45
N GLY A 2 12.19 4.07 14.76
CA GLY A 2 11.03 3.26 15.16
C GLY A 2 10.49 2.44 13.99
N LYS A 3 10.03 1.22 14.28
CA LYS A 3 9.44 0.28 13.31
C LYS A 3 8.31 0.93 12.48
N ASP A 4 7.65 1.93 13.06
CA ASP A 4 6.56 2.70 12.46
C ASP A 4 6.98 3.45 11.19
N GLN A 5 8.20 4.00 11.13
CA GLN A 5 8.67 4.73 9.94
C GLN A 5 8.84 3.80 8.74
N HIS A 6 9.32 2.57 8.97
CA HIS A 6 9.44 1.57 7.93
C HIS A 6 8.07 1.10 7.42
N GLU A 7 7.11 0.94 8.31
CA GLU A 7 5.73 0.60 7.92
C GLU A 7 5.07 1.73 7.13
N ILE A 8 5.23 2.99 7.57
CA ILE A 8 4.71 4.17 6.85
C ILE A 8 5.33 4.25 5.45
N ALA A 9 6.65 4.13 5.34
CA ALA A 9 7.34 4.16 4.05
C ALA A 9 6.86 3.03 3.12
N ARG A 10 6.63 1.82 3.67
CA ARG A 10 6.09 0.68 2.91
C ARG A 10 4.68 0.98 2.40
N LYS A 11 3.80 1.51 3.24
CA LYS A 11 2.42 1.88 2.87
C LYS A 11 2.38 2.93 1.77
N LEU A 12 3.21 3.97 1.88
CA LEU A 12 3.32 5.02 0.86
C LEU A 12 3.78 4.45 -0.49
N ARG A 13 4.80 3.57 -0.48
CA ARG A 13 5.29 2.93 -1.71
C ARG A 13 4.22 2.08 -2.40
N ILE A 14 3.40 1.38 -1.62
CA ILE A 14 2.28 0.58 -2.14
C ILE A 14 1.25 1.48 -2.82
N LEU A 15 0.87 2.59 -2.16
CA LEU A 15 -0.13 3.52 -2.70
C LEU A 15 0.37 4.15 -4.00
N GLN A 16 1.61 4.63 -4.02
CA GLN A 16 2.22 5.21 -5.21
C GLN A 16 2.26 4.20 -6.38
N HIS A 17 2.66 2.96 -6.13
CA HIS A 17 2.68 1.93 -7.17
C HIS A 17 1.26 1.59 -7.68
N ALA A 18 0.25 1.65 -6.80
CA ALA A 18 -1.14 1.45 -7.18
C ALA A 18 -1.65 2.58 -8.08
N GLU A 19 -1.24 3.83 -7.83
CA GLU A 19 -1.55 4.98 -8.68
C GLU A 19 -0.83 4.90 -10.03
N GLU A 20 0.47 4.60 -10.04
CA GLU A 20 1.26 4.42 -11.27
C GLU A 20 0.72 3.30 -12.16
N THR A 21 0.28 2.19 -11.56
CA THR A 21 -0.22 1.03 -12.30
C THR A 21 -1.71 1.17 -12.67
N GLY A 22 -2.45 2.04 -11.98
CA GLY A 22 -3.92 2.18 -12.11
C GLY A 22 -4.73 0.96 -11.66
N HIS A 23 -4.07 -0.12 -11.18
CA HIS A 23 -4.69 -1.38 -10.80
C HIS A 23 -4.31 -1.81 -9.39
N VAL A 24 -5.14 -1.40 -8.41
CA VAL A 24 -4.91 -1.69 -6.99
C VAL A 24 -4.82 -3.20 -6.70
N ALA A 25 -5.67 -4.02 -7.32
CA ALA A 25 -5.65 -5.48 -7.11
C ALA A 25 -4.34 -6.14 -7.57
N LYS A 26 -3.75 -5.66 -8.68
CA LYS A 26 -2.48 -6.15 -9.20
C LYS A 26 -1.33 -5.77 -8.25
N THR A 27 -1.34 -4.53 -7.78
CA THR A 27 -0.40 -4.03 -6.77
C THR A 27 -0.51 -4.82 -5.45
N CYS A 28 -1.73 -5.13 -5.01
CA CYS A 28 -1.93 -5.94 -3.79
C CYS A 28 -1.32 -7.34 -3.91
N ARG A 29 -1.48 -8.01 -5.05
CA ARG A 29 -0.84 -9.30 -5.32
C ARG A 29 0.69 -9.20 -5.37
N TYR A 30 1.21 -8.12 -5.97
CA TYR A 30 2.65 -7.90 -6.07
C TYR A 30 3.31 -7.68 -4.69
N PHE A 31 2.68 -6.90 -3.81
CA PHE A 31 3.21 -6.60 -2.48
C PHE A 31 2.79 -7.58 -1.38
N GLY A 32 1.93 -8.56 -1.69
CA GLY A 32 1.44 -9.55 -0.73
C GLY A 32 0.55 -8.96 0.37
N ILE A 33 -0.29 -7.99 0.02
CA ILE A 33 -1.17 -7.28 0.96
C ILE A 33 -2.64 -7.53 0.62
N ALA A 34 -3.50 -7.45 1.64
CA ALA A 34 -4.93 -7.55 1.43
C ALA A 34 -5.47 -6.26 0.79
N LEU A 35 -6.39 -6.41 -0.17
CA LEU A 35 -7.06 -5.29 -0.82
C LEU A 35 -7.82 -4.40 0.20
N SER A 36 -8.40 -5.03 1.22
CA SER A 36 -9.08 -4.35 2.33
C SER A 36 -8.15 -3.41 3.11
N SER A 37 -6.86 -3.74 3.23
CA SER A 37 -5.87 -2.87 3.89
C SER A 37 -5.66 -1.59 3.10
N VAL A 38 -5.58 -1.69 1.76
CA VAL A 38 -5.38 -0.52 0.90
C VAL A 38 -6.58 0.41 0.91
N TYR A 39 -7.81 -0.12 0.86
CA TYR A 39 -9.01 0.70 1.00
C TYR A 39 -9.08 1.39 2.36
N ARG A 40 -8.77 0.67 3.45
CA ARG A 40 -8.69 1.26 4.80
C ARG A 40 -7.65 2.38 4.91
N TRP A 41 -6.53 2.31 4.17
CA TRP A 41 -5.54 3.38 4.16
C TRP A 41 -5.95 4.58 3.30
N ARG A 42 -6.84 4.40 2.32
CA ARG A 42 -7.39 5.50 1.54
C ARG A 42 -8.52 6.24 2.24
N GLU A 43 -9.24 5.57 3.14
CA GLU A 43 -10.32 6.18 3.94
C GLU A 43 -9.86 6.76 5.28
N ALA A 44 -8.63 6.47 5.71
CA ALA A 44 -8.02 7.01 6.93
C ALA A 44 -7.34 8.36 6.67
#